data_AF-A0A414D420-F1
#
_entry.id   AF-A0A414D420-F1
#
_cell.length_a   1.000
_cell.length_b   1.000
_cell.length_c   1.000
_cell.angle_alpha   90.00
_cell.angle_beta   90.00
_cell.angle_gamma   90.00
#
_symmetry.space_group_name_H-M   'P 1'
#
loop_
_entity.id
_entity.type
_entity.pdbx_description
1 polymer ?
#
loop_
_entity_poly.entity_id
_entity_poly.type
_entity_poly.pdbx_seq_one_letter_code
_entity_poly.pdbx_strand_id
1 'polypeptide(L)'
;MRCFINVFKADLKRFWNIAWKLYIAFAVYSLMQALIFFANMNKSINKGRIAAVSLGDSLMDFFKGAKEFYPERNLAMDIPVLEIFVLLFLLFIVAYYINSDRSALSRSIMIASRSPVYWWVSKYIIAVLAALVYMVLIIVTFAVSGFAVLGNKFSLRMHFTARENIKLILGSEDISCNTNVVLLMVLCTLSLITACII
;
A
#
# COMPACT_ATOMS: atom_id res chain seq x y z
N MET A 1 1.90 25.11 -24.47
CA MET A 1 1.59 23.67 -24.30
C MET A 1 2.77 22.73 -24.60
N ARG A 2 3.47 22.80 -25.75
CA ARG A 2 4.58 21.87 -26.06
C ARG A 2 5.71 21.85 -25.03
N CYS A 3 6.05 23.01 -24.45
CA CYS A 3 7.05 23.12 -23.38
C CYS A 3 6.64 22.31 -22.13
N PHE A 4 5.38 22.41 -21.69
CA PHE A 4 4.87 21.65 -20.55
C PHE A 4 4.89 20.14 -20.78
N ILE A 5 4.50 19.67 -21.96
CA ILE A 5 4.50 18.24 -22.30
C ILE A 5 5.92 17.66 -22.23
N ASN A 6 6.92 18.38 -22.73
CA ASN A 6 8.30 17.94 -22.67
C ASN A 6 8.84 17.89 -21.24
N VAL A 7 8.49 18.90 -20.41
CA VAL A 7 8.83 18.91 -18.98
C VAL A 7 8.17 17.72 -18.26
N PHE A 8 6.89 17.49 -18.51
CA PHE A 8 6.14 16.39 -17.90
C PHE A 8 6.69 15.02 -18.31
N LYS A 9 7.04 14.82 -19.58
CA LYS A 9 7.63 13.56 -20.06
C LYS A 9 9.00 13.28 -19.41
N ALA A 10 9.82 14.32 -19.25
CA ALA A 10 11.10 14.21 -18.56
C ALA A 10 10.91 13.90 -17.07
N ASP A 11 9.97 14.59 -16.43
CA ASP A 11 9.63 14.37 -15.03
C ASP A 11 9.10 12.94 -14.79
N LEU A 12 8.25 12.42 -15.67
CA LEU A 12 7.72 11.05 -15.57
C LEU A 12 8.83 10.00 -15.69
N LYS A 13 9.73 10.16 -16.67
CA LYS A 13 10.88 9.25 -16.84
C LYS A 13 11.76 9.25 -15.60
N ARG A 14 12.00 10.43 -15.02
CA ARG A 14 12.81 10.57 -13.81
C ARG A 14 12.11 9.97 -12.59
N PHE A 15 10.83 10.25 -12.41
CA PHE A 15 10.01 9.67 -11.35
C PHE A 15 10.09 8.15 -11.41
N TRP A 16 9.84 7.57 -12.58
CA TRP A 16 9.89 6.12 -12.75
C TRP A 16 11.26 5.54 -12.42
N ASN A 17 12.35 6.18 -12.88
CA ASN A 17 13.72 5.72 -12.64
C ASN A 17 14.14 5.74 -11.16
N ILE A 18 13.49 6.57 -10.34
CA ILE A 18 13.75 6.62 -8.89
C ILE A 18 12.78 5.70 -8.14
N ALA A 19 11.48 5.80 -8.46
CA ALA A 19 10.42 5.18 -7.67
C ALA A 19 10.28 3.67 -7.89
N TRP A 20 10.72 3.12 -9.04
CA TRP A 20 10.51 1.70 -9.36
C TRP A 20 11.07 0.75 -8.28
N LYS A 21 12.23 1.07 -7.69
CA LYS A 21 12.83 0.29 -6.59
C LYS A 21 11.92 0.28 -5.36
N LEU A 22 11.34 1.44 -5.02
CA LEU A 22 10.42 1.59 -3.90
C LEU A 22 9.08 0.88 -4.16
N TYR A 23 8.62 0.86 -5.41
CA TYR A 23 7.42 0.08 -5.77
C TYR A 23 7.65 -1.42 -5.69
N ILE A 24 8.83 -1.93 -6.05
CA ILE A 24 9.17 -3.35 -5.86
C ILE A 24 9.18 -3.70 -4.37
N ALA A 25 9.82 -2.87 -3.56
CA ALA A 25 9.83 -3.01 -2.11
C ALA A 25 8.41 -3.11 -1.53
N PHE A 26 7.54 -2.19 -1.94
CA PHE A 26 6.15 -2.18 -1.53
C PHE A 26 5.36 -3.39 -2.07
N ALA A 27 5.66 -3.86 -3.29
CA ALA A 27 5.04 -5.05 -3.84
C ALA A 27 5.31 -6.29 -2.98
N VAL A 28 6.56 -6.48 -2.55
CA VAL A 28 6.93 -7.57 -1.64
C VAL A 28 6.18 -7.46 -0.31
N TYR A 29 6.10 -6.26 0.25
CA TYR A 29 5.33 -6.01 1.47
C TYR A 29 3.86 -6.38 1.31
N SER A 30 3.20 -5.87 0.26
CA SER A 30 1.78 -6.12 0.01
C SER A 30 1.50 -7.60 -0.26
N LEU A 31 2.40 -8.30 -0.95
CA LEU A 31 2.31 -9.73 -1.20
C LEU A 31 2.42 -10.53 0.11
N MET A 32 3.33 -10.14 1.00
CA MET A 32 3.47 -10.78 2.32
C MET A 32 2.18 -10.62 3.14
N GLN A 33 1.62 -9.41 3.21
CA GLN A 33 0.37 -9.14 3.93
C GLN A 33 -0.80 -9.96 3.35
N ALA A 34 -0.92 -9.99 2.03
CA ALA A 34 -1.98 -10.74 1.36
C ALA A 34 -1.85 -12.26 1.61
N LEU A 35 -0.64 -12.81 1.58
CA LEU A 35 -0.41 -14.23 1.90
C LEU A 35 -0.80 -14.57 3.34
N ILE A 36 -0.46 -13.70 4.31
CA ILE A 36 -0.86 -13.89 5.72
C ILE A 36 -2.38 -13.93 5.84
N PHE A 37 -3.06 -12.96 5.23
CA PHE A 37 -4.52 -12.89 5.22
C PHE A 37 -5.14 -14.15 4.61
N PHE A 38 -4.75 -14.52 3.40
CA PHE A 38 -5.34 -15.66 2.71
C PHE A 38 -5.00 -17.01 3.35
N ALA A 39 -3.82 -17.16 3.96
CA ALA A 39 -3.49 -18.34 4.74
C ALA A 39 -4.40 -18.48 5.98
N ASN A 40 -4.71 -17.38 6.65
CA ASN A 40 -5.64 -17.36 7.78
C ASN A 40 -7.08 -17.66 7.33
N MET A 41 -7.51 -17.10 6.21
CA MET A 41 -8.82 -17.40 5.65
C MET A 41 -8.94 -18.86 5.20
N ASN A 42 -7.90 -19.44 4.60
CA ASN A 42 -7.90 -20.85 4.22
C ASN A 42 -8.07 -21.77 5.45
N LYS A 43 -7.43 -21.43 6.59
CA LYS A 43 -7.66 -22.14 7.86
C LYS A 43 -9.13 -22.03 8.31
N SER A 44 -9.74 -20.85 8.19
CA SER A 44 -11.15 -20.62 8.54
C SER A 44 -12.12 -21.38 7.62
N ILE A 45 -11.81 -21.48 6.33
CA ILE A 45 -12.59 -22.27 5.36
C ILE A 45 -12.49 -23.76 5.67
N ASN A 46 -11.30 -24.27 5.98
CA ASN A 46 -11.12 -25.69 6.31
C ASN A 46 -11.82 -26.07 7.63
N LYS A 47 -12.04 -25.11 8.53
CA LYS A 47 -12.86 -25.27 9.74
C LYS A 47 -14.38 -25.15 9.48
N GLY A 48 -14.80 -24.94 8.23
CA GLY A 48 -16.19 -24.79 7.84
C GLY A 48 -16.85 -23.49 8.28
N ARG A 49 -16.07 -22.48 8.74
CA ARG A 49 -16.61 -21.20 9.20
C ARG A 49 -16.96 -20.24 8.07
N ILE A 50 -16.31 -20.39 6.92
CA ILE A 50 -16.47 -19.52 5.75
C ILE A 50 -16.46 -20.40 4.49
N ALA A 51 -17.32 -20.10 3.51
CA ALA A 51 -17.37 -20.84 2.24
C ALA A 51 -16.38 -20.30 1.19
N ALA A 52 -16.26 -18.97 1.08
CA ALA A 52 -15.44 -18.29 0.08
C ALA A 52 -15.01 -16.89 0.55
N VAL A 53 -13.99 -16.34 -0.10
CA VAL A 53 -13.44 -15.01 0.18
C VAL A 53 -13.40 -14.21 -1.11
N SER A 54 -13.81 -12.94 -1.05
CA SER A 54 -13.74 -12.03 -2.18
C SER A 54 -12.51 -11.11 -2.12
N LEU A 55 -12.18 -10.48 -3.24
CA LEU A 55 -11.21 -9.41 -3.30
C LEU A 55 -11.64 -8.21 -2.42
N GLY A 56 -12.94 -7.92 -2.37
CA GLY A 56 -13.49 -6.88 -1.49
C GLY A 56 -13.23 -7.14 0.00
N ASP A 57 -13.40 -8.38 0.46
CA ASP A 57 -13.12 -8.79 1.84
C ASP A 57 -11.64 -8.58 2.19
N SER A 58 -10.74 -8.88 1.24
CA SER A 58 -9.30 -8.74 1.43
C SER A 58 -8.81 -7.28 1.43
N LEU A 59 -9.38 -6.42 0.58
CA LEU A 59 -9.10 -4.98 0.60
C LEU A 59 -9.66 -4.31 1.85
N MET A 60 -10.83 -4.76 2.32
CA MET A 60 -11.41 -4.27 3.57
C MET A 60 -10.49 -4.58 4.75
N ASP A 61 -9.93 -5.79 4.84
CA ASP A 61 -8.97 -6.11 5.89
C ASP A 61 -7.68 -5.27 5.79
N PHE A 62 -7.21 -5.00 4.56
CA PHE A 62 -6.02 -4.19 4.34
C PHE A 62 -6.20 -2.69 4.69
N PHE A 63 -7.43 -2.16 4.58
CA PHE A 63 -7.75 -0.75 4.84
C PHE A 63 -8.67 -0.52 6.05
N LYS A 64 -8.86 -1.52 6.92
CA LYS A 64 -9.83 -1.47 8.02
C LYS A 64 -9.56 -0.36 9.04
N GLY A 65 -8.30 0.05 9.20
CA GLY A 65 -7.92 1.11 10.12
C GLY A 65 -8.10 0.72 11.60
N ALA A 66 -8.21 1.74 12.46
CA ALA A 66 -8.34 1.55 13.91
C ALA A 66 -9.76 1.11 14.29
N LYS A 67 -9.87 0.25 15.30
CA LYS A 67 -11.15 -0.01 15.97
C LYS A 67 -11.57 1.23 16.77
N GLU A 68 -12.88 1.42 16.92
CA GLU A 68 -13.43 2.50 17.74
C GLU A 68 -12.98 2.33 19.19
N PHE A 69 -12.39 3.39 19.76
CA PHE A 69 -11.88 3.39 21.11
C PHE A 69 -12.99 3.78 22.10
N TYR A 70 -13.30 2.88 23.03
CA TYR A 70 -14.24 3.12 24.11
C TYR A 70 -13.47 3.37 25.41
N PRO A 71 -13.39 4.63 25.90
CA PRO A 71 -12.59 4.97 27.09
C PRO A 71 -13.06 4.25 28.36
N GLU A 72 -14.34 3.88 28.40
CA GLU A 72 -15.00 3.29 29.58
C GLU A 72 -14.59 1.82 29.85
N ARG A 73 -13.95 1.14 28.89
CA ARG A 73 -13.69 -0.30 28.99
C ARG A 73 -12.30 -0.70 29.49
N ASN A 74 -11.43 0.26 29.88
CA ASN A 74 -10.02 0.00 30.24
C ASN A 74 -9.26 -0.85 29.19
N LEU A 75 -9.72 -0.81 27.94
CA LEU A 75 -9.06 -1.48 26.82
C LEU A 75 -7.96 -0.54 26.29
N ALA A 76 -6.82 -1.10 25.89
CA ALA A 76 -5.79 -0.32 25.23
C ALA A 76 -6.29 0.18 23.86
N MET A 77 -5.84 1.38 23.46
CA MET A 77 -6.11 1.89 22.12
C MET A 77 -5.41 1.02 21.07
N ASP A 78 -6.17 0.49 20.11
CA ASP A 78 -5.64 -0.29 18.99
C ASP A 78 -5.10 0.67 17.92
N ILE A 79 -3.78 0.68 17.73
CA ILE A 79 -3.11 1.55 16.76
C ILE A 79 -2.85 0.74 15.49
N PRO A 80 -3.44 1.11 14.34
CA PRO A 80 -3.31 0.40 13.06
C PRO A 80 -1.95 0.69 12.40
N VAL A 81 -0.88 0.14 12.98
CA VAL A 81 0.51 0.42 12.57
C VAL A 81 0.75 0.05 11.11
N LEU A 82 0.13 -1.03 10.61
CA LEU A 82 0.29 -1.52 9.24
C LEU A 82 -0.29 -0.54 8.23
N GLU A 83 -1.49 -0.03 8.50
CA GLU A 83 -2.21 0.92 7.66
C GLU A 83 -1.52 2.27 7.64
N ILE A 84 -1.01 2.72 8.81
CA ILE A 84 -0.19 3.92 8.91
C ILE A 84 1.08 3.77 8.07
N PHE A 85 1.75 2.61 8.15
CA PHE A 85 2.95 2.33 7.34
C PHE A 85 2.65 2.42 5.84
N VAL A 86 1.52 1.86 5.37
CA VAL A 86 1.11 1.94 3.96
C VAL A 86 0.94 3.39 3.50
N LEU A 87 0.34 4.24 4.33
CA LEU A 87 0.16 5.67 4.00
C LEU A 87 1.50 6.43 4.03
N LEU A 88 2.32 6.19 5.05
CA LEU A 88 3.63 6.83 5.18
C LEU A 88 4.59 6.42 4.06
N PHE A 89 4.52 5.17 3.58
CA PHE A 89 5.36 4.70 2.50
C PHE A 89 5.00 5.38 1.16
N LEU A 90 3.71 5.56 0.87
CA LEU A 90 3.27 6.35 -0.28
C LEU A 90 3.75 7.80 -0.19
N LEU A 91 3.59 8.42 1.00
CA LEU A 91 4.09 9.77 1.25
C LEU A 91 5.60 9.85 1.04
N PHE A 92 6.35 8.84 1.49
CA PHE A 92 7.80 8.76 1.32
C PHE A 92 8.19 8.71 -0.15
N ILE A 93 7.54 7.88 -0.98
CA ILE A 93 7.83 7.84 -2.44
C ILE A 93 7.67 9.22 -3.07
N VAL A 94 6.55 9.89 -2.79
CA VAL A 94 6.23 11.20 -3.36
C VAL A 94 7.19 12.27 -2.84
N ALA A 95 7.42 12.32 -1.52
CA ALA A 95 8.29 13.30 -0.88
C ALA A 95 9.75 13.12 -1.30
N TYR A 96 10.23 11.88 -1.38
CA TYR A 96 11.59 11.56 -1.82
C TYR A 96 11.83 12.04 -3.25
N TYR A 97 10.88 11.77 -4.16
CA TYR A 97 10.93 12.28 -5.52
C TYR A 97 10.97 13.82 -5.55
N ILE A 98 10.06 14.49 -4.86
CA ILE A 98 9.98 15.97 -4.84
C ILE A 98 11.28 16.56 -4.28
N ASN A 99 11.85 15.97 -3.22
CA ASN A 99 13.06 16.47 -2.60
C ASN A 99 14.30 16.28 -3.50
N SER A 100 14.42 15.10 -4.15
CA SER A 100 15.45 14.84 -5.16
C SER A 100 15.33 15.79 -6.37
N ASP A 101 14.10 16.13 -6.77
CA ASP A 101 13.87 17.07 -7.85
C ASP A 101 14.26 18.50 -7.49
N ARG A 102 13.93 18.91 -6.26
CA ARG A 102 14.27 20.22 -5.71
C ARG A 102 15.77 20.46 -5.67
N SER A 103 16.57 19.50 -5.21
CA SER A 103 18.01 19.67 -5.01
C SER A 103 18.83 19.67 -6.32
N ALA A 104 18.38 18.96 -7.35
CA ALA A 104 19.18 18.78 -8.58
C ALA A 104 18.82 19.71 -9.75
N LEU A 105 17.54 20.06 -9.94
CA LEU A 105 17.09 20.64 -11.23
C LEU A 105 15.99 21.71 -11.14
N SER A 106 15.42 21.96 -9.97
CA SER A 106 14.30 22.91 -9.84
C SER A 106 14.60 24.30 -10.42
N ARG A 107 15.83 24.81 -10.22
CA ARG A 107 16.28 26.10 -10.78
C ARG A 107 16.38 26.08 -12.30
N SER A 108 16.99 25.06 -12.90
CA SER A 108 17.17 25.01 -14.35
C SER A 108 15.85 24.82 -15.09
N ILE A 109 14.91 24.05 -14.53
CA ILE A 109 13.57 23.88 -15.09
C ILE A 109 12.73 25.15 -14.95
N MET A 110 12.78 25.85 -13.80
CA MET A 110 12.08 27.12 -13.61
C MET A 110 12.57 28.21 -14.57
N ILE A 111 13.88 28.26 -14.85
CA ILE A 111 14.47 29.21 -15.80
C ILE A 111 14.05 28.84 -17.23
N ALA A 112 14.00 27.54 -17.57
CA ALA A 112 13.59 27.07 -18.90
C ALA A 112 12.07 27.21 -19.16
N SER A 113 11.22 27.03 -18.15
CA SER A 113 9.76 27.11 -18.27
C SER A 113 9.20 28.54 -18.16
N ARG A 114 10.03 29.51 -17.78
CA ARG A 114 9.70 30.92 -17.50
C ARG A 114 8.56 31.13 -16.49
N SER A 115 8.10 30.09 -15.81
CA SER A 115 7.06 30.20 -14.77
C SER A 115 7.11 29.03 -13.78
N PRO A 116 6.95 29.31 -12.47
CA PRO A 116 6.97 28.30 -11.42
C PRO A 116 5.71 27.42 -11.39
N VAL A 117 4.62 27.86 -12.02
CA VAL A 117 3.31 27.19 -12.00
C VAL A 117 3.37 25.83 -12.72
N TYR A 118 4.00 25.76 -13.90
CA TYR A 118 4.10 24.51 -14.65
C TYR A 118 4.87 23.41 -13.90
N TRP A 119 5.85 23.80 -13.09
CA TRP A 119 6.60 22.87 -12.26
C TRP A 119 5.70 22.25 -11.18
N TRP A 120 4.95 23.07 -10.44
CA TRP A 120 4.00 22.58 -9.43
C TRP A 120 2.90 21.69 -10.02
N VAL A 121 2.30 22.09 -11.15
CA VAL A 121 1.27 21.28 -11.83
C VAL A 121 1.81 19.91 -12.23
N SER A 122 3.04 19.84 -12.73
CA SER A 122 3.70 18.56 -13.04
C SER A 122 3.80 17.66 -11.80
N LYS A 123 4.20 18.22 -10.65
CA LYS A 123 4.33 17.45 -9.39
C LYS A 123 2.99 16.95 -8.86
N TYR A 124 1.93 17.75 -8.96
CA TYR A 124 0.59 17.30 -8.57
C TYR A 124 0.12 16.12 -9.43
N ILE A 125 0.31 16.18 -10.75
CA ILE A 125 -0.05 15.08 -11.65
C ILE A 125 0.75 13.82 -11.30
N ILE A 126 2.04 13.95 -11.00
CA ILE A 126 2.89 12.82 -10.61
C ILE A 126 2.45 12.24 -9.26
N ALA A 127 2.07 13.05 -8.29
CA ALA A 127 1.55 12.55 -7.01
C ALA A 127 0.26 11.74 -7.20
N VAL A 128 -0.67 12.20 -8.05
CA VAL A 128 -1.89 11.45 -8.38
C VAL A 128 -1.55 10.15 -9.10
N LEU A 129 -0.68 10.19 -10.11
CA LEU A 129 -0.22 8.99 -10.81
C LEU A 129 0.47 8.00 -9.87
N ALA A 130 1.29 8.48 -8.93
CA ALA A 130 1.97 7.66 -7.96
C ALA A 130 0.98 6.90 -7.07
N ALA A 131 -0.06 7.59 -6.58
CA ALA A 131 -1.15 6.98 -5.81
C ALA A 131 -1.95 5.97 -6.64
N LEU A 132 -2.25 6.28 -7.91
CA LEU A 132 -2.94 5.35 -8.80
C LEU A 132 -2.15 4.06 -9.02
N VAL A 133 -0.86 4.17 -9.35
CA VAL A 133 0.03 3.00 -9.51
C VAL A 133 0.09 2.19 -8.21
N TYR A 134 0.15 2.87 -7.07
CA TYR A 134 0.15 2.23 -5.75
C TYR A 134 -1.12 1.41 -5.49
N MET A 135 -2.29 1.96 -5.80
CA MET A 135 -3.57 1.25 -5.65
C MET A 135 -3.69 0.06 -6.59
N VAL A 136 -3.27 0.22 -7.86
CA VAL A 136 -3.25 -0.89 -8.83
C VAL A 136 -2.34 -2.01 -8.35
N LEU A 137 -1.18 -1.66 -7.79
CA LEU A 137 -0.23 -2.63 -7.24
C LEU A 137 -0.89 -3.48 -6.14
N ILE A 138 -1.56 -2.84 -5.18
CA ILE A 138 -2.27 -3.53 -4.09
C ILE A 138 -3.31 -4.48 -4.66
N ILE A 139 -4.14 -4.02 -5.60
CA ILE A 139 -5.19 -4.86 -6.20
C ILE A 139 -4.59 -6.09 -6.90
N VAL A 140 -3.51 -5.90 -7.66
CA VAL A 140 -2.85 -6.99 -8.38
C VAL A 140 -2.22 -7.99 -7.42
N THR A 141 -1.50 -7.55 -6.39
CA THR A 141 -0.86 -8.47 -5.44
C THR A 141 -1.89 -9.26 -4.63
N PHE A 142 -3.01 -8.64 -4.25
CA PHE A 142 -4.11 -9.31 -3.58
C PHE A 142 -4.87 -10.27 -4.50
N ALA A 143 -5.10 -9.92 -5.77
CA ALA A 143 -5.72 -10.83 -6.72
C ALA A 143 -4.83 -12.07 -6.97
N VAL A 144 -3.54 -11.87 -7.23
CA VAL A 144 -2.58 -12.96 -7.51
C VAL A 144 -2.44 -13.89 -6.31
N SER A 145 -2.29 -13.34 -5.11
CA SER A 145 -2.19 -14.16 -3.88
C SER A 145 -3.50 -14.87 -3.54
N GLY A 146 -4.66 -14.24 -3.76
CA GLY A 146 -5.97 -14.86 -3.59
C GLY A 146 -6.15 -16.08 -4.49
N PHE A 147 -5.83 -15.96 -5.78
CA PHE A 147 -5.84 -17.10 -6.69
C PHE A 147 -4.82 -18.17 -6.32
N ALA A 148 -3.61 -17.79 -5.92
CA ALA A 148 -2.56 -18.74 -5.58
C ALA A 148 -2.89 -19.58 -4.34
N VAL A 149 -3.53 -18.99 -3.32
CA VAL A 149 -3.79 -19.66 -2.03
C VAL A 149 -5.15 -20.35 -1.99
N LEU A 150 -6.21 -19.73 -2.52
CA LEU A 150 -7.59 -20.22 -2.40
C LEU A 150 -8.12 -20.86 -3.68
N GLY A 151 -7.47 -20.64 -4.83
CA GLY A 151 -7.92 -21.16 -6.12
C GLY A 151 -9.37 -20.80 -6.40
N ASN A 152 -10.20 -21.82 -6.65
CA ASN A 152 -11.62 -21.66 -7.00
C ASN A 152 -12.50 -21.09 -5.87
N LYS A 153 -11.99 -21.00 -4.63
CA LYS A 153 -12.71 -20.41 -3.49
C LYS A 153 -12.50 -18.89 -3.38
N PHE A 154 -11.69 -18.31 -4.26
CA PHE A 154 -11.48 -16.87 -4.37
C PHE A 154 -12.39 -16.26 -5.43
N SER A 155 -13.05 -15.15 -5.09
CA SER A 155 -13.83 -14.37 -6.04
C SER A 155 -13.18 -13.01 -6.29
N LEU A 156 -12.95 -12.68 -7.56
CA LEU A 156 -12.47 -11.35 -7.99
C LEU A 156 -13.54 -10.24 -7.85
N ARG A 157 -14.74 -10.58 -7.39
CA ARG A 157 -15.82 -9.59 -7.23
C ARG A 157 -15.53 -8.65 -6.05
N MET A 158 -15.81 -7.36 -6.25
CA MET A 158 -15.89 -6.37 -5.17
C MET A 158 -17.22 -6.52 -4.42
N HIS A 159 -17.46 -7.69 -3.82
CA HIS A 159 -18.71 -8.00 -3.13
C HIS A 159 -18.42 -8.57 -1.76
N PHE A 160 -19.04 -8.03 -0.71
CA PHE A 160 -18.90 -8.57 0.64
C PHE A 160 -19.58 -9.94 0.73
N THR A 161 -18.80 -11.01 0.87
CA THR A 161 -19.32 -12.36 0.62
C THR A 161 -20.27 -12.84 1.71
N ALA A 162 -20.08 -12.42 2.98
CA ALA A 162 -20.96 -12.79 4.08
C ALA A 162 -20.80 -11.86 5.31
N ARG A 163 -21.88 -11.70 6.09
CA ARG A 163 -21.87 -11.00 7.40
C ARG A 163 -20.91 -11.66 8.40
N GLU A 164 -20.68 -12.96 8.26
CA GLU A 164 -19.72 -13.72 9.08
C GLU A 164 -18.26 -13.39 8.73
N ASN A 165 -17.95 -13.15 7.45
CA ASN A 165 -16.62 -12.67 7.04
C ASN A 165 -16.35 -11.30 7.64
N ILE A 166 -17.33 -10.39 7.58
CA ILE A 166 -17.21 -9.04 8.15
C ILE A 166 -17.00 -9.12 9.67
N LYS A 167 -17.71 -10.00 10.37
CA LYS A 167 -17.50 -10.22 11.83
C LYS A 167 -16.15 -10.85 12.14
N LEU A 168 -15.60 -11.71 11.28
CA LEU A 168 -14.26 -12.27 11.47
C LEU A 168 -13.16 -11.23 11.20
N ILE A 169 -13.37 -10.38 10.19
CA ILE A 169 -12.42 -9.31 9.81
C ILE A 169 -12.43 -8.17 10.83
N LEU A 170 -13.60 -7.76 11.32
CA LEU A 170 -13.76 -6.67 12.29
C LEU A 170 -13.69 -7.14 13.76
N GLY A 171 -14.10 -8.38 14.03
CA GLY A 171 -14.45 -8.86 15.36
C GLY A 171 -13.59 -10.00 15.91
N SER A 172 -12.51 -10.43 15.25
CA SER A 172 -11.60 -11.38 15.91
C SER A 172 -10.92 -10.71 17.11
N GLU A 173 -11.37 -11.13 18.29
CA GLU A 173 -10.59 -11.43 19.48
C GLU A 173 -9.11 -11.67 19.13
N ASP A 174 -8.23 -10.98 19.84
CA ASP A 174 -6.79 -11.22 19.98
C ASP A 174 -6.25 -12.34 19.09
N ILE A 175 -6.11 -12.05 17.79
CA ILE A 175 -5.14 -12.79 17.00
C ILE A 175 -3.83 -12.32 17.60
N SER A 176 -3.27 -13.15 18.49
CA SER A 176 -1.88 -13.09 18.89
C SER A 176 -1.04 -13.23 17.63
N CYS A 177 -0.89 -12.10 16.92
CA CYS A 177 0.04 -11.95 15.83
C CYS A 177 1.40 -12.01 16.50
N ASN A 178 1.85 -13.26 16.63
CA ASN A 178 3.07 -13.69 17.27
C ASN A 178 4.16 -12.70 16.92
N THR A 179 4.85 -12.16 17.92
CA THR A 179 5.90 -11.14 17.89
C THR A 179 6.91 -11.30 16.73
N ASN A 180 7.04 -12.51 16.18
CA ASN A 180 7.74 -12.86 14.96
C ASN A 180 7.30 -12.10 13.69
N VAL A 181 6.02 -11.73 13.51
CA VAL A 181 5.57 -10.99 12.31
C VAL A 181 5.97 -9.51 12.42
N VAL A 182 5.88 -8.94 13.62
CA VAL A 182 6.38 -7.58 13.89
C VAL A 182 7.90 -7.53 13.76
N LEU A 183 8.61 -8.55 14.25
CA LEU A 183 10.07 -8.67 14.07
C LEU A 183 10.46 -8.83 12.60
N LEU A 184 9.71 -9.61 11.82
CA LEU A 184 9.91 -9.77 10.38
C LEU A 184 9.61 -8.47 9.62
N MET A 185 8.57 -7.74 10.02
CA MET A 185 8.24 -6.41 9.50
C MET A 185 9.34 -5.39 9.78
N VAL A 186 9.90 -5.39 11.00
CA VAL A 186 11.05 -4.54 11.36
C VAL A 186 12.29 -4.92 10.56
N LEU A 187 12.52 -6.22 10.30
CA LEU A 187 13.62 -6.68 9.46
C LEU A 187 13.42 -6.34 7.98
N CYS A 188 12.19 -6.37 7.47
CA CYS A 188 11.84 -5.93 6.12
C CYS A 188 11.93 -4.41 5.96
N THR A 189 11.52 -3.62 6.96
CA THR A 189 11.72 -2.16 6.90
C THR A 189 13.19 -1.78 7.03
N LEU A 190 13.96 -2.46 7.88
CA LEU A 190 15.42 -2.29 7.97
C LEU A 190 16.14 -2.64 6.66
N SER A 191 15.76 -3.73 5.99
CA SER A 191 16.36 -4.11 4.70
C SER A 191 15.96 -3.16 3.56
N LEU A 192 14.78 -2.54 3.63
CA LEU A 192 14.34 -1.53 2.70
C LEU A 192 15.02 -0.17 2.94
N ILE A 193 15.26 0.20 4.20
CA ILE A 193 16.02 1.39 4.55
C ILE A 193 17.48 1.24 4.10
N THR A 194 18.11 0.07 4.31
CA THR A 194 19.48 -0.17 3.83
C THR A 194 19.56 -0.18 2.29
N ALA A 195 18.56 -0.71 1.59
CA ALA A 195 18.48 -0.65 0.13
C ALA A 195 18.20 0.77 -0.43
N CYS A 196 17.65 1.68 0.38
CA CYS A 196 17.46 3.09 0.01
C CYS A 196 18.69 3.97 0.32
N ILE A 197 19.62 3.48 1.16
CA ILE A 197 20.86 4.17 1.54
C ILE A 197 22.00 3.85 0.55
N ILE A 198 21.91 2.76 -0.21
CA ILE A 198 22.83 2.38 -1.30
C ILE A 198 22.34 2.94 -2.64
#